data_AF-A0A1M4X6V3-F1
#
_entry.id   AF-A0A1M4X6V3-F1
#
_cell.length_a   1.000
_cell.length_b   1.000
_cell.length_c   1.000
_cell.angle_alpha   90.00
_cell.angle_beta   90.00
_cell.angle_gamma   90.00
#
_symmetry.space_group_name_H-M   'P 1'
#
loop_
_entity.id
_entity.type
_entity.pdbx_description
1 polymer ?
#
loop_
_entity_poly.entity_id
_entity_poly.type
_entity_poly.pdbx_seq_one_letter_code
_entity_poly.pdbx_strand_id
1 'polypeptide(L)'
;MRLSPESQIVQSAMEKNLPIQNKNFTSEEIRRFSNIVMENNCHYYASDFLGVNKEKNLNAVEELIQHALAIFHTLHISTDGHFYAVYRCTPQNLIFKDWKISELACAYMLVKGNPSDLRGIAKQQSVFINEMLRHMKSLRAVRPV
;
A
#
# COMPACT_ATOMS: atom_id res chain seq x y z
N MET A 1 -24.83 3.03 30.99
CA MET A 1 -25.17 2.77 29.57
C MET A 1 -24.46 1.48 29.18
N ARG A 2 -25.18 0.36 28.97
CA ARG A 2 -24.57 -0.91 28.52
C ARG A 2 -24.47 -0.89 27.00
N LEU A 3 -23.28 -1.10 26.47
CA LEU A 3 -23.04 -1.22 25.02
C LEU A 3 -23.78 -2.44 24.46
N SER A 4 -24.27 -2.34 23.22
CA SER A 4 -24.98 -3.44 22.56
C SER A 4 -24.03 -4.62 22.30
N PRO A 5 -24.54 -5.86 22.16
CA PRO A 5 -23.72 -7.04 21.91
C PRO A 5 -22.84 -6.90 20.65
N GLU A 6 -23.33 -6.21 19.63
CA GLU A 6 -22.60 -5.93 18.38
C GLU A 6 -21.43 -4.96 18.61
N SER A 7 -21.62 -3.94 19.47
CA SER A 7 -20.55 -3.02 19.84
C SER A 7 -19.42 -3.71 20.63
N GLN A 8 -19.74 -4.72 21.44
CA GLN A 8 -18.75 -5.51 22.19
C GLN A 8 -17.93 -6.44 21.28
N ILE A 9 -18.53 -6.98 20.22
CA ILE A 9 -17.85 -7.83 19.23
C ILE A 9 -16.85 -7.00 18.40
N VAL A 10 -17.24 -5.78 17.99
CA VAL A 10 -16.35 -4.88 17.24
C VAL A 10 -15.20 -4.39 18.12
N GLN A 11 -15.45 -4.06 19.39
CA GLN A 11 -14.37 -3.70 20.34
C GLN A 11 -13.41 -4.86 20.59
N SER A 12 -13.93 -6.09 20.77
CA SER A 12 -13.11 -7.29 20.93
C SER A 12 -12.28 -7.64 19.68
N ALA A 13 -12.82 -7.39 18.48
CA ALA A 13 -12.10 -7.59 17.22
C ALA A 13 -11.02 -6.52 16.97
N MET A 14 -11.23 -5.29 17.45
CA MET A 14 -10.21 -4.24 17.40
C MET A 14 -9.08 -4.48 18.42
N GLU A 15 -9.39 -5.00 19.61
CA GLU A 15 -8.37 -5.35 20.61
C GLU A 15 -7.49 -6.53 20.18
N LYS A 16 -8.04 -7.51 19.45
CA LYS A 16 -7.28 -8.65 18.91
C LYS A 16 -6.32 -8.29 17.76
N ASN A 17 -6.47 -7.10 17.18
CA ASN A 17 -5.60 -6.59 16.11
C ASN A 17 -4.67 -5.46 16.60
N LEU A 18 -4.58 -5.23 17.92
CA LEU A 18 -3.53 -4.39 18.46
C LEU A 18 -2.17 -5.07 18.15
N PRO A 19 -1.21 -4.35 17.57
CA PRO A 19 0.13 -4.90 17.39
C PRO A 19 0.62 -5.37 18.74
N ILE A 20 1.06 -6.63 18.81
CA ILE A 20 1.74 -7.16 19.99
C ILE A 20 2.87 -6.17 20.29
N GLN A 21 2.77 -5.45 21.41
CA GLN A 21 3.87 -4.63 21.92
C GLN A 21 4.98 -5.58 22.36
N ASN A 22 5.71 -6.12 21.39
CA ASN A 22 6.90 -6.90 21.68
C ASN A 22 7.96 -5.87 22.10
N LYS A 23 8.13 -5.70 23.42
CA LYS A 23 9.01 -4.67 24.00
C LYS A 23 10.49 -4.87 23.67
N ASN A 24 10.84 -6.00 23.04
CA ASN A 24 12.21 -6.43 22.80
C ASN A 24 12.39 -6.88 21.34
N PHE A 25 12.24 -5.97 20.37
CA PHE A 25 12.82 -6.25 19.04
C PHE A 25 14.34 -6.22 19.16
N THR A 26 15.01 -7.28 18.73
CA THR A 26 16.46 -7.23 18.58
C THR A 26 16.80 -6.38 17.36
N SER A 27 17.94 -5.68 17.40
CA SER A 27 18.43 -4.90 16.24
C SER A 27 18.56 -5.76 14.98
N GLU A 28 18.79 -7.07 15.14
CA GLU A 28 18.92 -8.03 14.05
C GLU A 28 17.59 -8.35 13.35
N GLU A 29 16.48 -8.47 14.09
CA GLU A 29 15.16 -8.69 13.49
C GLU A 29 14.69 -7.47 12.69
N ILE A 30 14.94 -6.27 13.22
CA ILE A 30 14.65 -5.01 12.52
C ILE A 30 15.51 -4.91 11.25
N ARG A 31 16.81 -5.26 11.35
CA ARG A 31 17.73 -5.26 10.20
C ARG A 31 17.30 -6.26 9.14
N ARG A 32 16.91 -7.47 9.54
CA ARG A 32 16.41 -8.51 8.64
C ARG A 32 15.12 -8.08 7.93
N PHE A 33 14.16 -7.50 8.64
CA PHE A 33 12.94 -6.95 8.05
C PHE A 33 13.27 -5.84 7.04
N SER A 34 14.13 -4.89 7.42
CA SER A 34 14.57 -3.80 6.54
C SER A 34 15.22 -4.34 5.26
N ASN A 35 16.10 -5.33 5.37
CA ASN A 35 16.75 -5.96 4.23
C ASN A 35 15.73 -6.65 3.32
N ILE A 36 14.80 -7.44 3.88
CA ILE A 36 13.75 -8.12 3.10
C ILE A 36 12.86 -7.09 2.38
N VAL A 37 12.48 -6.00 3.04
CA VAL A 37 11.67 -4.94 2.42
C VAL A 37 12.42 -4.26 1.27
N MET A 38 13.72 -3.99 1.45
CA MET A 38 14.56 -3.35 0.44
C MET A 38 14.87 -4.28 -0.73
N GLU A 39 15.19 -5.55 -0.48
CA GLU A 39 15.47 -6.57 -1.49
C GLU A 39 14.25 -6.87 -2.37
N ASN A 40 13.04 -6.72 -1.83
CA ASN A 40 11.79 -6.88 -2.56
C ASN A 40 11.27 -5.58 -3.20
N ASN A 41 12.12 -4.57 -3.37
CA ASN A 41 11.78 -3.28 -3.99
C ASN A 41 10.62 -2.53 -3.33
N CYS A 42 10.31 -2.80 -2.05
CA CYS A 42 9.25 -2.14 -1.30
C CYS A 42 9.74 -0.81 -0.69
N HIS A 43 10.07 0.14 -1.55
CA HIS A 43 10.71 1.40 -1.14
C HIS A 43 9.71 2.46 -0.66
N TYR A 44 8.46 2.41 -1.11
CA TYR A 44 7.49 3.48 -0.89
C TYR A 44 6.65 3.22 0.34
N TYR A 45 6.39 4.26 1.12
CA TYR A 45 5.26 4.27 2.04
C TYR A 45 4.01 4.62 1.25
N ALA A 46 2.93 3.86 1.44
CA ALA A 46 1.67 4.06 0.73
C ALA A 46 1.08 5.44 1.02
N SER A 47 1.12 5.91 2.28
CA SER A 47 0.65 7.25 2.62
C SER A 47 1.46 8.34 1.90
N ASP A 48 2.78 8.20 1.83
CA ASP A 48 3.68 9.19 1.21
C ASP A 48 3.48 9.20 -0.32
N PHE A 49 3.35 8.01 -0.93
CA PHE A 49 3.06 7.85 -2.35
C PHE A 49 1.74 8.51 -2.76
N LEU A 50 0.71 8.39 -1.92
CA LEU A 50 -0.60 9.00 -2.15
C LEU A 50 -0.67 10.48 -1.74
N GLY A 51 0.42 11.05 -1.19
CA GLY A 51 0.44 12.43 -0.69
C GLY A 51 -0.49 12.66 0.50
N VAL A 52 -0.78 11.60 1.26
CA VAL A 52 -1.70 11.62 2.39
C VAL A 52 -0.92 11.91 3.67
N ASN A 53 -0.94 13.18 4.09
CA ASN A 53 -0.13 13.65 5.23
C ASN A 53 -0.96 13.87 6.51
N LYS A 54 -2.22 13.42 6.56
CA LYS A 54 -3.13 13.65 7.70
C LYS A 54 -3.95 12.41 8.02
N GLU A 55 -4.17 12.16 9.31
CA GLU A 55 -4.94 11.03 9.88
C GLU A 55 -6.29 10.81 9.19
N LYS A 56 -6.94 11.89 8.75
CA LYS A 56 -8.28 11.86 8.14
C LYS A 56 -8.36 11.08 6.82
N ASN A 57 -7.23 10.80 6.17
CA ASN A 57 -7.20 10.14 4.86
C ASN A 57 -6.49 8.77 4.89
N LEU A 58 -6.08 8.26 6.07
CA LEU A 58 -5.47 6.93 6.18
C LEU A 58 -6.43 5.81 5.78
N ASN A 59 -7.74 5.99 5.99
CA ASN A 59 -8.75 5.04 5.50
C ASN A 59 -8.70 4.90 3.97
N ALA A 60 -8.46 6.00 3.24
CA ALA A 60 -8.33 5.94 1.79
C ALA A 60 -7.07 5.19 1.34
N VAL A 61 -6.01 5.18 2.15
CA VAL A 61 -4.82 4.35 1.90
C VAL A 61 -5.18 2.88 2.02
N GLU A 62 -5.87 2.49 3.10
CA GLU A 62 -6.27 1.10 3.31
C GLU A 62 -7.22 0.61 2.20
N GLU A 63 -8.21 1.41 1.80
CA GLU A 63 -9.10 1.07 0.68
C GLU A 63 -8.33 0.80 -0.62
N LEU A 64 -7.32 1.61 -0.92
CA LEU A 64 -6.47 1.44 -2.10
C LEU A 64 -5.58 0.21 -2.03
N ILE A 65 -5.06 -0.10 -0.84
CA ILE A 65 -4.30 -1.33 -0.60
C ILE A 65 -5.19 -2.56 -0.80
N GLN A 66 -6.38 -2.57 -0.20
CA GLN A 66 -7.32 -3.68 -0.35
C GLN A 66 -7.74 -3.86 -1.81
N HIS A 67 -7.93 -2.76 -2.54
CA HIS A 67 -8.19 -2.81 -3.98
C HIS A 67 -7.03 -3.47 -4.76
N ALA A 68 -5.79 -3.04 -4.52
CA ALA A 68 -4.63 -3.61 -5.18
C ALA A 68 -4.43 -5.10 -4.82
N LEU A 69 -4.62 -5.48 -3.57
CA LEU A 69 -4.59 -6.89 -3.13
C LEU A 69 -5.63 -7.73 -3.86
N ALA A 70 -6.85 -7.21 -4.05
CA ALA A 70 -7.90 -7.89 -4.82
C ALA A 70 -7.50 -8.08 -6.30
N ILE A 71 -6.81 -7.10 -6.90
CA ILE A 71 -6.28 -7.24 -8.25
C ILE A 71 -5.19 -8.32 -8.31
N PHE A 72 -4.22 -8.31 -7.38
CA PHE A 72 -3.17 -9.32 -7.29
C PHE A 72 -3.76 -10.73 -7.19
N HIS A 73 -4.74 -10.91 -6.30
CA HIS A 73 -5.45 -12.17 -6.13
C HIS A 73 -6.15 -12.61 -7.43
N THR A 74 -6.86 -11.69 -8.09
CA THR A 74 -7.58 -11.96 -9.36
C THR A 74 -6.62 -12.36 -10.49
N LEU A 75 -5.43 -11.77 -10.52
CA LEU A 75 -4.40 -12.06 -11.54
C LEU A 75 -3.48 -13.22 -11.15
N HIS A 76 -3.73 -13.89 -10.01
CA HIS A 76 -2.85 -14.93 -9.45
C HIS A 76 -1.38 -14.48 -9.28
N ILE A 77 -1.18 -13.19 -8.98
CA ILE A 77 0.13 -12.63 -8.65
C ILE A 77 0.33 -12.78 -7.14
N SER A 78 1.49 -13.31 -6.72
CA SER A 78 1.82 -13.38 -5.30
C SER A 78 1.90 -11.97 -4.70
N THR A 79 1.37 -11.80 -3.48
CA THR A 79 1.50 -10.55 -2.72
C THR A 79 2.83 -10.46 -1.97
N ASP A 80 3.57 -11.58 -1.87
CA ASP A 80 4.86 -11.64 -1.21
C ASP A 80 5.84 -10.70 -1.89
N GLY A 81 6.53 -9.87 -1.10
CA GLY A 81 7.45 -8.87 -1.67
C GLY A 81 6.77 -7.63 -2.25
N HIS A 82 5.45 -7.48 -2.14
CA HIS A 82 4.75 -6.31 -2.70
C HIS A 82 4.02 -5.45 -1.67
N PHE A 83 3.60 -6.03 -0.54
CA PHE A 83 2.84 -5.36 0.51
C PHE A 83 3.34 -5.78 1.89
N TYR A 84 3.84 -4.81 2.66
CA TYR A 84 4.25 -5.02 4.05
C TYR A 84 3.57 -4.01 4.95
N ALA A 85 2.71 -4.48 5.86
CA ALA A 85 2.11 -3.61 6.87
C ALA A 85 3.19 -3.10 7.83
N VAL A 86 3.19 -1.80 8.09
CA VAL A 86 4.12 -1.12 8.99
C VAL A 86 3.37 -0.17 9.90
N TYR A 87 3.97 0.16 11.04
CA TYR A 87 3.43 1.17 11.95
C TYR A 87 4.37 2.37 11.96
N ARG A 88 3.80 3.56 11.76
CA ARG A 88 4.53 4.83 11.76
C ARG A 88 4.05 5.68 12.92
N CYS A 89 4.92 6.59 13.34
CA CYS A 89 4.63 7.54 14.41
C CYS A 89 4.69 8.96 13.84
N THR A 90 3.67 9.76 14.10
CA THR A 90 3.68 11.19 13.76
C THR A 90 4.59 11.97 14.71
N PRO A 91 4.99 13.21 14.38
CA PRO A 91 5.71 14.08 15.32
C PRO A 91 4.95 14.35 16.63
N GLN A 92 3.63 14.14 16.65
CA GLN A 92 2.77 14.28 17.83
C GLN A 92 2.64 12.98 18.64
N ASN A 93 3.50 11.98 18.40
CA ASN A 93 3.47 10.65 19.02
C ASN A 93 2.21 9.82 18.74
N LEU A 94 1.53 10.07 17.62
CA LEU A 94 0.37 9.28 17.21
C LEU A 94 0.84 8.13 16.33
N ILE A 95 0.55 6.90 16.75
CA ILE A 95 0.90 5.69 16.01
C ILE A 95 -0.23 5.37 15.04
N PHE A 96 0.12 5.12 13.77
CA PHE A 96 -0.82 4.73 12.74
C PHE A 96 -0.27 3.60 11.88
N LYS A 97 -1.19 2.79 11.32
CA LYS A 97 -0.87 1.76 10.34
C LYS A 97 -0.64 2.40 8.98
N ASP A 98 0.42 1.95 8.31
CA ASP A 98 0.76 2.31 6.93
C ASP A 98 1.28 1.04 6.23
N TRP A 99 1.67 1.16 4.96
CA TRP A 99 2.15 0.05 4.15
C TRP A 99 3.43 0.43 3.43
N LYS A 100 4.44 -0.44 3.51
CA LYS A 100 5.57 -0.45 2.57
C LYS A 100 5.15 -1.22 1.33
N ILE A 101 5.29 -0.60 0.16
CA ILE A 101 4.80 -1.14 -1.11
C ILE A 101 5.85 -1.07 -2.21
N SER A 102 5.81 -2.07 -3.09
CA SER A 102 6.62 -2.14 -4.30
C SER A 102 6.11 -1.20 -5.41
N GLU A 103 6.93 -0.93 -6.42
CA GLU A 103 6.53 -0.18 -7.61
C GLU A 103 5.30 -0.79 -8.32
N LEU A 104 5.24 -2.12 -8.39
CA LEU A 104 4.11 -2.82 -9.00
C LEU A 104 2.82 -2.60 -8.20
N ALA A 105 2.90 -2.70 -6.88
CA ALA A 105 1.79 -2.41 -5.98
C ALA A 105 1.33 -0.94 -6.12
N CYS A 106 2.27 0.02 -6.18
CA CYS A 106 1.97 1.42 -6.46
C CYS A 106 1.16 1.58 -7.76
N ALA A 107 1.59 0.93 -8.85
CA ALA A 107 0.89 1.00 -10.13
C ALA A 107 -0.55 0.49 -10.02
N TYR A 108 -0.76 -0.68 -9.40
CA TYR A 108 -2.10 -1.24 -9.24
C TYR A 108 -2.99 -0.46 -8.27
N MET A 109 -2.42 0.20 -7.25
CA MET A 109 -3.18 1.12 -6.39
C MET A 109 -3.74 2.33 -7.16
N LEU A 110 -3.07 2.77 -8.24
CA LEU A 110 -3.53 3.89 -9.05
C LEU A 110 -4.57 3.50 -10.10
N VAL A 111 -4.67 2.23 -10.44
CA VAL A 111 -5.67 1.73 -11.38
C VAL A 111 -6.99 1.62 -10.63
N LYS A 112 -7.90 2.58 -10.85
CA LYS A 112 -9.28 2.53 -10.32
C LYS A 112 -10.24 2.34 -11.47
N GLY A 113 -10.95 1.21 -11.49
CA GLY A 113 -12.00 0.96 -12.47
C GLY A 113 -13.33 0.69 -11.80
N ASN A 114 -14.29 1.61 -11.92
CA ASN A 114 -15.68 1.20 -11.88
C ASN A 114 -15.99 0.69 -13.30
N PRO A 115 -16.31 -0.61 -13.51
CA PRO A 115 -16.62 -1.13 -14.84
C PRO A 115 -17.80 -0.42 -15.50
N SER A 116 -18.67 0.22 -14.72
CA SER A 116 -19.77 1.06 -15.21
C SER A 116 -19.31 2.47 -15.64
N ASP A 117 -18.07 2.90 -15.34
CA ASP A 117 -17.45 4.15 -15.78
C ASP A 117 -16.33 3.89 -16.79
N LEU A 118 -16.74 3.44 -17.98
CA LEU A 118 -15.82 3.19 -19.10
C LEU A 118 -15.01 4.43 -19.49
N ARG A 119 -15.57 5.64 -19.32
CA ARG A 119 -14.87 6.90 -19.63
C ARG A 119 -13.70 7.14 -18.67
N GLY A 120 -13.92 6.94 -17.37
CA GLY A 120 -12.88 7.03 -16.36
C GLY A 120 -11.75 6.03 -16.62
N ILE A 121 -12.10 4.77 -16.89
CA ILE A 121 -11.14 3.69 -17.21
C ILE A 121 -10.33 4.05 -18.46
N ALA A 122 -10.97 4.45 -19.55
CA ALA A 122 -10.28 4.78 -20.81
C ALA A 122 -9.30 5.95 -20.63
N LYS A 123 -9.65 6.94 -19.81
CA LYS A 123 -8.75 8.07 -19.50
C LYS A 123 -7.53 7.61 -18.71
N GLN A 124 -7.70 6.79 -17.68
CA GLN A 124 -6.59 6.27 -16.88
C GLN A 124 -5.67 5.38 -17.71
N GLN A 125 -6.24 4.46 -18.50
CA GLN A 125 -5.47 3.60 -19.40
C GLN A 125 -4.69 4.43 -20.43
N SER A 126 -5.31 5.47 -21.01
CA SER A 126 -4.63 6.37 -21.94
C SER A 126 -3.43 7.07 -21.32
N VAL A 127 -3.55 7.55 -20.07
CA VAL A 127 -2.43 8.17 -19.34
C VAL A 127 -1.31 7.15 -19.13
N PHE A 128 -1.64 5.97 -18.60
CA PHE A 128 -0.66 4.91 -18.33
C PHE A 128 0.09 4.47 -19.61
N ILE A 129 -0.64 4.22 -20.69
CA ILE A 129 -0.06 3.85 -22.00
C ILE A 129 0.86 4.96 -22.52
N ASN A 130 0.46 6.23 -22.42
CA ASN A 130 1.28 7.35 -22.87
C ASN A 130 2.59 7.45 -22.08
N GLU A 131 2.56 7.27 -20.76
CA GLU A 131 3.79 7.24 -19.94
C GLU A 131 4.69 6.06 -20.33
N MET A 132 4.12 4.85 -20.49
CA MET A 132 4.87 3.69 -20.96
C MET A 132 5.52 3.93 -22.33
N LEU A 133 4.80 4.53 -23.28
CA LEU A 133 5.33 4.88 -24.60
C LEU A 133 6.47 5.90 -24.52
N ARG A 134 6.39 6.90 -23.63
CA ARG A 134 7.50 7.84 -23.40
C ARG A 134 8.72 7.13 -22.81
N HIS A 135 8.51 6.27 -21.82
CA HIS A 135 9.59 5.50 -21.21
C HIS A 135 10.28 4.57 -22.23
N MET A 136 9.50 3.85 -23.04
CA MET A 136 10.04 2.99 -24.10
C MET A 136 10.86 3.77 -25.14
N LYS A 137 10.41 4.98 -25.52
CA LYS A 137 11.19 5.86 -26.42
C LYS A 137 12.51 6.30 -25.78
N SER A 138 12.48 6.66 -24.48
CA SER A 138 13.69 7.01 -23.73
C SER A 138 14.69 5.85 -23.69
N LEU A 139 14.24 4.63 -23.38
CA LEU A 139 15.12 3.45 -23.39
C LEU A 139 15.76 3.16 -24.75
N ARG A 140 15.04 3.43 -25.86
CA ARG A 140 15.60 3.31 -27.22
C ARG A 140 16.62 4.39 -27.54
N ALA A 141 16.44 5.60 -27.02
CA ALA A 141 17.36 6.72 -27.22
C ALA A 141 18.68 6.57 -26.43
N VAL A 142 18.68 5.77 -25.35
CA VAL A 142 19.85 5.59 -24.46
C VAL A 142 20.76 4.44 -24.91
N ARG A 143 20.37 3.57 -25.86
CA ARG A 143 21.28 2.56 -26.42
C ARG A 143 22.17 3.22 -27.49
N PRO A 144 23.49 3.37 -27.27
CA PRO A 144 24.39 3.63 -28.38
C PRO A 144 24.55 2.33 -29.18
N VAL A 145 24.73 2.48 -30.50
CA VAL A 145 25.23 1.43 -31.39
C VAL A 145 26.64 1.06 -30.97
#